data_AF-E8T6Y4-F1
#
_entry.id   AF-E8T6Y4-F1
#
_cell.length_a   1.000
_cell.length_b   1.000
_cell.length_c   1.000
_cell.angle_alpha   90.00
_cell.angle_beta   90.00
_cell.angle_gamma   90.00
#
_symmetry.space_group_name_H-M   'P 1'
#
loop_
_entity.id
_entity.type
_entity.pdbx_description
1 polymer ?
#
loop_
_entity_poly.entity_id
_entity_poly.type
_entity_poly.pdbx_seq_one_letter_code
_entity_poly.pdbx_strand_id
1 'polypeptide(L)'
;MTVDDAVRLIASAVKDRDVTKALETAMWLEREVVNTSFKRAVIVVIAALRTVQTVNTPYTWSICDSAVRNLEKSFRSLYMRRP
;
A
#
# COMPACT_ATOMS: atom_id res chain seq x y z
N MET A 1 8.39 8.99 10.12
CA MET A 1 7.65 8.88 8.85
C MET A 1 6.17 9.09 9.18
N THR A 2 5.46 9.95 8.45
CA THR A 2 4.00 10.10 8.67
C THR A 2 3.24 9.03 7.90
N VAL A 3 1.96 8.83 8.25
CA VAL A 3 1.06 7.91 7.52
C VAL A 3 0.90 8.36 6.06
N ASP A 4 0.79 9.68 5.80
CA ASP A 4 0.71 10.24 4.44
C ASP A 4 1.97 9.92 3.63
N ASP A 5 3.15 10.15 4.22
CA ASP A 5 4.43 9.85 3.57
C ASP A 5 4.55 8.36 3.23
N ALA A 6 4.14 7.49 4.16
CA ALA A 6 4.20 6.04 3.94
C ALA A 6 3.28 5.61 2.78
N VAL A 7 2.06 6.14 2.69
CA VAL A 7 1.14 5.84 1.58
C VAL A 7 1.75 6.30 0.24
N ARG A 8 2.33 7.50 0.19
CA ARG A 8 3.00 8.03 -1.02
C ARG A 8 4.24 7.22 -1.39
N LEU A 9 5.04 6.82 -0.40
CA LEU A 9 6.24 6.01 -0.60
C LEU A 9 5.90 4.61 -1.14
N ILE A 10 4.83 3.98 -0.64
CA ILE A 10 4.34 2.71 -1.18
C ILE A 10 3.95 2.88 -2.65
N ALA A 11 3.17 3.91 -2.99
CA ALA A 11 2.75 4.16 -4.37
C ALA A 11 3.95 4.42 -5.32
N SER A 12 4.93 5.23 -4.87
CA SER A 12 6.16 5.45 -5.65
C SER A 12 6.95 4.17 -5.82
N ALA A 13 7.19 3.42 -4.74
CA ALA A 13 7.98 2.18 -4.80
C ALA A 13 7.34 1.13 -5.70
N VAL A 14 6.00 1.01 -5.70
CA VAL A 14 5.28 0.12 -6.63
C VAL A 14 5.44 0.55 -8.08
N LYS A 15 5.39 1.86 -8.36
CA LYS A 15 5.64 2.42 -9.70
C LYS A 15 7.07 2.18 -10.17
N ASP A 16 8.03 2.29 -9.25
CA ASP A 16 9.46 2.06 -9.48
C ASP A 16 9.81 0.56 -9.50
N ARG A 17 8.82 -0.32 -9.33
CA ARG A 17 8.95 -1.79 -9.23
C ARG A 17 9.88 -2.26 -8.10
N ASP A 18 10.07 -1.42 -7.08
CA ASP A 18 10.84 -1.74 -5.88
C ASP A 18 9.95 -2.44 -4.84
N VAL A 19 9.83 -3.76 -5.00
CA VAL A 19 8.98 -4.61 -4.14
C VAL A 19 9.47 -4.60 -2.69
N THR A 20 10.78 -4.58 -2.47
CA THR A 20 11.38 -4.62 -1.13
C THR A 20 11.02 -3.38 -0.34
N LYS A 21 11.27 -2.20 -0.92
CA LYS A 21 10.94 -0.92 -0.28
C LYS A 21 9.44 -0.77 -0.06
N ALA A 22 8.62 -1.19 -1.03
CA ALA A 22 7.17 -1.16 -0.89
C ALA A 22 6.69 -2.06 0.27
N LEU A 23 7.25 -3.27 0.40
CA LEU A 23 6.92 -4.21 1.48
C LEU A 23 7.33 -3.67 2.85
N GLU A 24 8.55 -3.19 3.00
CA GLU A 24 9.05 -2.62 4.26
C GLU A 24 8.18 -1.46 4.71
N THR A 25 7.85 -0.55 3.79
CA THR A 25 7.00 0.61 4.07
C THR A 25 5.57 0.18 4.43
N ALA A 26 4.99 -0.78 3.71
CA ALA A 26 3.64 -1.29 3.98
C ALA A 26 3.56 -2.05 5.31
N MET A 27 4.57 -2.86 5.64
CA MET A 27 4.65 -3.57 6.93
C MET A 27 4.81 -2.61 8.10
N TRP A 28 5.62 -1.56 7.95
CA TRP A 28 5.69 -0.49 8.93
C TRP A 28 4.32 0.17 9.10
N LEU A 29 3.67 0.56 8.00
CA LEU A 29 2.36 1.22 8.01
C LEU A 29 1.28 0.36 8.70
N GLU A 30 1.29 -0.95 8.51
CA GLU A 30 0.34 -1.87 9.16
C GLU A 30 0.45 -1.84 10.68
N ARG A 31 1.69 -1.74 11.21
CA ARG A 31 1.94 -1.67 12.66
C ARG A 31 1.46 -0.35 13.26
N GLU A 32 1.60 0.75 12.52
CA GLU A 32 1.23 2.10 12.98
C GLU A 32 -0.27 2.38 12.94
N VAL A 33 -1.00 1.76 12.00
CA VAL A 33 -2.43 2.05 11.80
C VAL A 33 -3.30 1.31 12.83
N VAL A 34 -4.09 2.06 13.60
CA VAL A 34 -5.08 1.48 14.54
C VAL A 34 -6.46 1.27 13.89
N ASN A 35 -6.81 2.08 12.89
CA ASN A 35 -8.12 2.00 12.24
C ASN A 35 -8.29 0.67 11.47
N THR A 36 -9.28 -0.14 11.84
CA THR A 36 -9.48 -1.49 11.29
C THR A 36 -9.76 -1.49 9.78
N SER A 37 -10.57 -0.54 9.29
CA SER A 37 -10.90 -0.46 7.85
C SER A 37 -9.68 -0.07 7.02
N PHE A 38 -8.89 0.90 7.48
CA PHE A 38 -7.65 1.29 6.83
C PHE A 38 -6.60 0.16 6.88
N LYS A 39 -6.45 -0.48 8.05
CA LYS A 39 -5.53 -1.60 8.24
C LYS A 39 -5.80 -2.74 7.26
N ARG A 40 -7.07 -3.06 7.00
CA ARG A 40 -7.43 -4.07 5.97
C ARG A 40 -6.89 -3.70 4.59
N ALA A 41 -6.98 -2.43 4.19
CA ALA A 41 -6.42 -1.98 2.91
C ALA A 41 -4.89 -2.15 2.87
N VAL A 42 -4.19 -1.84 3.97
CA VAL A 42 -2.73 -2.06 4.08
C VAL A 42 -2.38 -3.54 3.95
N ILE A 43 -3.11 -4.43 4.64
CA ILE A 43 -2.89 -5.88 4.58
C ILE A 43 -3.07 -6.41 3.16
N VAL A 44 -4.07 -5.93 2.42
CA VAL A 44 -4.29 -6.32 1.01
C VAL A 44 -3.10 -5.90 0.14
N VAL A 45 -2.53 -4.73 0.37
CA VAL A 45 -1.31 -4.29 -0.35
C VAL A 45 -0.12 -5.19 -0.02
N ILE A 46 0.10 -5.54 1.25
CA ILE A 46 1.17 -6.46 1.66
C ILE A 46 0.99 -7.83 0.98
N ALA A 47 -0.23 -8.36 0.96
CA ALA A 47 -0.52 -9.63 0.30
C ALA A 47 -0.20 -9.56 -1.21
N ALA A 48 -0.65 -8.50 -1.90
CA ALA A 48 -0.37 -8.30 -3.32
C ALA A 48 1.15 -8.20 -3.59
N LEU A 49 1.88 -7.45 -2.77
CA LEU A 49 3.34 -7.31 -2.89
C LEU A 49 4.06 -8.65 -2.68
N ARG A 50 3.65 -9.47 -1.70
CA ARG A 50 4.20 -10.82 -1.50
C ARG A 50 3.91 -11.74 -2.67
N THR A 51 2.73 -11.61 -3.29
CA THR A 51 2.41 -12.33 -4.52
C THR A 51 3.33 -11.90 -5.67
N VAL A 52 3.58 -10.61 -5.85
CA VAL A 52 4.55 -10.11 -6.86
C VAL A 52 5.97 -10.61 -6.59
N GLN A 53 6.40 -10.63 -5.32
CA GLN A 53 7.71 -11.15 -4.91
C GLN A 53 7.87 -12.64 -5.27
N THR A 54 6.78 -13.40 -5.23
CA THR A 54 6.77 -14.84 -5.55
C THR A 54 6.57 -15.09 -7.05
N VAL A 55 5.69 -14.31 -7.68
CA VAL A 55 5.26 -14.46 -9.07
C VAL A 55 5.34 -13.08 -9.73
N ASN A 56 6.46 -12.80 -10.37
CA ASN A 56 6.71 -11.51 -11.01
C ASN A 56 6.17 -11.51 -12.45
N THR A 57 4.90 -11.10 -12.62
CA THR A 57 4.23 -11.03 -13.92
C THR A 57 3.46 -9.72 -14.08
N PRO A 58 3.20 -9.24 -15.30
CA PRO A 58 2.39 -8.04 -15.52
C PRO A 58 1.02 -8.06 -14.82
N TYR A 59 0.42 -9.26 -14.70
CA TYR A 59 -0.87 -9.45 -14.04
C TYR A 59 -0.79 -9.23 -12.52
N THR A 60 0.22 -9.80 -11.84
CA THR A 60 0.39 -9.62 -10.39
C THR A 60 0.69 -8.16 -10.03
N TRP A 61 1.41 -7.45 -10.89
CA TRP A 61 1.59 -6.01 -10.78
C TRP A 61 0.29 -5.22 -10.93
N SER A 62 -0.60 -5.62 -11.85
CA SER A 62 -1.91 -4.97 -12.01
C SER A 62 -2.80 -5.13 -10.78
N ILE A 63 -2.69 -6.27 -10.08
CA ILE A 63 -3.35 -6.49 -8.78
C ILE A 63 -2.76 -5.54 -7.73
N CYS A 64 -1.43 -5.44 -7.66
CA CYS A 64 -0.74 -4.55 -6.73
C CYS A 64 -1.14 -3.08 -6.95
N ASP A 65 -1.14 -2.59 -8.18
CA ASP A 65 -1.57 -1.24 -8.55
C ASP A 65 -3.03 -0.95 -8.14
N SER A 66 -3.90 -1.96 -8.22
CA SER A 66 -5.30 -1.84 -7.80
C SER A 66 -5.44 -1.81 -6.28
N ALA A 67 -4.64 -2.60 -5.55
CA ALA A 67 -4.58 -2.58 -4.10
C ALA A 67 -4.09 -1.22 -3.57
N VAL A 68 -3.03 -0.67 -4.18
CA VAL A 68 -2.48 0.64 -3.81
C VAL A 68 -3.50 1.76 -4.03
N ARG A 69 -4.19 1.78 -5.19
CA ARG A 69 -5.26 2.77 -5.44
C ARG A 69 -6.39 2.70 -4.41
N ASN A 70 -6.76 1.50 -3.97
CA ASN A 70 -7.77 1.32 -2.93
C ASN A 70 -7.27 1.80 -1.55
N LEU A 71 -5.98 1.59 -1.24
CA LEU A 71 -5.32 2.12 -0.05
C LEU A 71 -5.36 3.66 -0.05
N GLU A 72 -4.97 4.31 -1.14
CA GLU A 72 -5.02 5.77 -1.28
C GLU A 72 -6.45 6.31 -1.13
N LYS A 73 -7.45 5.65 -1.74
CA LYS A 73 -8.86 6.02 -1.60
C LYS A 73 -9.32 5.92 -0.15
N SER A 74 -8.94 4.85 0.54
CA SER A 74 -9.26 4.64 1.96
C SER A 74 -8.61 5.70 2.84
N PHE A 75 -7.34 6.03 2.57
CA PHE A 75 -6.61 7.10 3.26
C PHE A 75 -7.31 8.45 3.08
N ARG A 76 -7.64 8.84 1.83
CA ARG A 76 -8.35 10.10 1.55
C ARG A 76 -9.70 10.16 2.26
N SER A 77 -10.44 9.05 2.30
CA SER A 77 -11.74 9.02 2.99
C SER A 77 -11.64 9.21 4.50
N LEU A 78 -10.52 8.82 5.12
CA LEU A 78 -10.32 8.87 6.57
C LEU A 78 -9.64 10.15 7.04
N TYR A 79 -8.65 10.62 6.27
CA TYR A 79 -7.73 11.68 6.69
C TYR A 79 -7.79 12.93 5.80
N MET A 80 -8.39 12.86 4.60
CA MET A 80 -8.61 14.02 3.73
C MET A 80 -10.09 14.42 3.62
N ARG A 81 -10.92 14.13 4.64
CA ARG A 81 -12.25 14.72 4.75
C ARG A 81 -12.16 16.13 5.34
N ARG A 82 -11.71 17.07 4.49
CA ARG A 82 -12.17 18.46 4.28
C ARG A 82 -11.02 19.34 3.75
N PRO A 83 -11.23 20.10 2.66
CA PRO A 83 -10.64 21.43 2.54
C PRO A 83 -11.26 22.39 3.58
#